data_AF-A0A7J3VMG6-F1
#
_entry.id   AF-A0A7J3VMG6-F1
#
_cell.length_a   1.000
_cell.length_b   1.000
_cell.length_c   1.000
_cell.angle_alpha   90.00
_cell.angle_beta   90.00
_cell.angle_gamma   90.00
#
_symmetry.space_group_name_H-M   'P 1'
#
loop_
_entity.id
_entity.type
_entity.pdbx_description
1 polymer ?
#
loop_
_entity_poly.entity_id
_entity_poly.type
_entity_poly.pdbx_seq_one_letter_code
_entity_poly.pdbx_strand_id
1 'polypeptide(L)'
;MKDDDKEEEGSFIAYLITKGRKSGKEHRVPLRLVRYNGRLYASRRDMNSDWMKNILHDPHVIVEMIDGSRLEGIARLVDDESLCRIVSMLKYKDDVRARMKRAVIEIEVEGDSKE
;
A
#
# COMPACT_ATOMS: atom_id res chain seq x y z
N MET A 1 -3.60 4.42 33.19
CA MET A 1 -3.31 3.24 32.35
C MET A 1 -3.72 3.62 30.94
N LYS A 2 -2.75 3.97 30.08
CA LYS A 2 -3.00 4.22 28.65
C LYS A 2 -2.67 2.90 27.97
N ASP A 3 -3.67 2.05 27.83
CA ASP A 3 -3.53 0.75 27.20
C ASP A 3 -4.19 0.80 25.82
N ASP A 4 -3.46 0.30 24.83
CA ASP A 4 -3.87 -0.09 23.49
C ASP A 4 -4.41 1.01 22.56
N ASP A 5 -3.52 1.90 22.12
CA ASP A 5 -3.53 2.30 20.71
C ASP A 5 -2.77 1.23 19.92
N LYS A 6 -3.38 0.06 19.76
CA LYS A 6 -2.91 -0.88 18.74
C LYS A 6 -3.21 -0.24 17.40
N GLU A 7 -2.23 0.46 16.84
CA GLU A 7 -2.14 0.57 15.39
C GLU A 7 -2.18 -0.87 14.85
N GLU A 8 -3.36 -1.31 14.42
CA GLU A 8 -3.58 -2.71 14.04
C GLU A 8 -2.73 -3.06 12.82
N GLU A 9 -1.56 -3.66 13.07
CA GLU A 9 -0.73 -4.28 12.06
C GLU A 9 -1.53 -5.41 11.41
N GLY A 10 -1.90 -5.24 10.15
CA GLY A 10 -2.88 -6.12 9.53
C GLY A 10 -3.11 -5.81 8.06
N SER A 11 -3.76 -6.75 7.37
CA SER A 11 -4.13 -6.57 5.97
C SER A 11 -5.61 -6.30 5.81
N PHE A 12 -5.97 -5.29 5.03
CA PHE A 12 -7.36 -4.89 4.76
C PHE A 12 -7.55 -4.61 3.26
N ILE A 13 -8.80 -4.55 2.82
CA ILE A 13 -9.14 -4.19 1.44
C ILE A 13 -9.46 -2.70 1.37
N ALA A 14 -8.86 -2.00 0.41
CA ALA A 14 -9.14 -0.61 0.10
C ALA A 14 -9.03 -0.38 -1.41
N TYR A 15 -9.44 0.78 -1.88
CA TYR A 15 -9.27 1.19 -3.26
C TYR A 15 -8.06 2.11 -3.38
N LEU A 16 -7.12 1.73 -4.24
CA LEU A 16 -6.01 2.59 -4.63
C LEU A 16 -6.39 3.34 -5.89
N ILE A 17 -6.39 4.67 -5.80
CA ILE A 17 -6.64 5.57 -6.91
C ILE A 17 -5.29 6.17 -7.32
N THR A 18 -4.95 6.02 -8.60
CA THR A 18 -3.71 6.54 -9.19
C THR A 18 -4.05 7.42 -10.37
N LYS A 19 -3.20 8.39 -10.71
CA LYS A 19 -3.37 9.17 -11.93
C LYS A 19 -2.82 8.42 -13.13
N GLY A 20 -3.66 8.19 -14.14
CA GLY A 20 -3.28 7.51 -15.37
C GLY A 20 -2.19 8.27 -16.11
N ARG A 21 -0.97 7.73 -16.18
CA ARG A 21 0.20 8.42 -16.78
C ARG A 21 0.01 8.89 -18.24
N LYS A 22 -0.87 8.21 -19.00
CA LYS A 22 -1.15 8.55 -20.40
C LYS A 22 -2.40 9.42 -20.57
N SER A 23 -3.43 9.17 -19.76
CA SER A 23 -4.75 9.79 -19.94
C SER A 23 -4.99 10.97 -18.99
N GLY A 24 -4.19 11.11 -17.93
CA GLY A 24 -4.42 12.03 -16.82
C GLY A 24 -5.63 11.69 -15.94
N LYS A 25 -6.39 10.63 -16.27
CA LYS A 25 -7.62 10.23 -15.57
C LYS A 25 -7.31 9.36 -14.36
N GLU A 26 -8.14 9.46 -13.34
CA GLU A 26 -8.07 8.59 -12.17
C GLU A 26 -8.29 7.12 -12.56
N HIS A 27 -7.47 6.25 -11.99
CA HIS A 27 -7.52 4.81 -12.13
C HIS A 27 -7.68 4.18 -10.74
N ARG A 28 -8.91 3.77 -10.45
CA ARG A 28 -9.35 3.18 -9.17
C ARG A 28 -9.26 1.66 -9.24
N VAL A 29 -8.54 1.04 -8.31
CA VAL A 29 -8.36 -0.42 -8.26
C VAL A 29 -8.51 -0.95 -6.83
N PRO A 30 -9.29 -2.01 -6.58
CA PRO A 30 -9.34 -2.64 -5.26
C PRO A 30 -8.06 -3.43 -5.00
N LEU A 31 -7.40 -3.17 -3.87
CA LEU A 31 -6.18 -3.85 -3.42
C LEU A 31 -6.30 -4.30 -1.97
N ARG A 32 -5.58 -5.39 -1.65
CA ARG A 32 -5.26 -5.73 -0.27
C ARG A 32 -4.00 -5.00 0.17
N LEU A 33 -4.17 -3.98 1.00
CA LEU A 33 -3.09 -3.23 1.65
C LEU A 33 -2.71 -3.88 2.97
N VAL A 34 -1.49 -3.63 3.43
CA VAL A 34 -0.97 -4.03 4.74
C VAL A 34 -0.64 -2.76 5.50
N ARG A 35 -1.18 -2.55 6.70
CA ARG A 35 -0.74 -1.50 7.61
C ARG A 35 0.39 -2.03 8.46
N TYR A 36 1.51 -1.30 8.51
CA TYR A 36 2.67 -1.63 9.33
C TYR A 36 3.40 -0.33 9.69
N ASN A 37 3.63 -0.10 11.00
CA ASN A 37 4.40 1.05 11.49
C ASN A 37 3.89 2.42 10.95
N GLY A 38 2.59 2.72 11.09
CA GLY A 38 1.98 3.95 10.59
C GLY A 38 1.86 4.08 9.06
N ARG A 39 2.35 3.11 8.29
CA ARG A 39 2.39 3.16 6.82
C ARG A 39 1.58 2.06 6.17
N LEU A 40 1.19 2.30 4.92
CA LEU A 40 0.43 1.34 4.13
C LEU A 40 1.32 0.71 3.07
N TYR A 41 1.16 -0.59 2.83
CA TYR A 41 1.98 -1.33 1.87
C TYR A 41 1.10 -2.11 0.90
N ALA A 42 1.35 -1.89 -0.39
CA ALA A 42 0.81 -2.69 -1.47
C ALA A 42 1.93 -3.61 -2.00
N SER A 43 1.60 -4.87 -2.29
CA SER A 43 2.57 -5.81 -2.86
C SER A 43 1.97 -6.52 -4.07
N ARG A 44 2.78 -6.65 -5.13
CA ARG A 44 2.40 -7.33 -6.37
C ARG A 44 3.53 -8.22 -6.88
N ARG A 45 3.15 -9.33 -7.54
CA ARG A 45 4.09 -10.24 -8.21
C ARG A 45 4.80 -9.59 -9.39
N ASP A 46 4.10 -8.72 -10.13
CA ASP A 46 4.61 -8.15 -11.37
C ASP A 46 4.41 -6.63 -11.39
N MET A 47 5.43 -5.89 -11.83
CA MET A 47 5.38 -4.43 -11.98
C MET A 47 4.55 -3.99 -13.20
N ASN A 48 3.97 -4.93 -13.95
CA ASN A 48 3.34 -4.65 -15.24
C ASN A 48 1.94 -3.99 -15.14
N SER A 49 1.39 -3.87 -13.93
CA SER A 49 0.07 -3.28 -13.70
C SER A 49 0.03 -1.78 -13.99
N ASP A 50 -1.12 -1.30 -14.47
CA ASP A 50 -1.30 0.12 -14.75
C ASP A 50 -1.14 1.00 -13.51
N TRP A 51 -1.74 0.64 -12.37
CA TRP A 51 -1.54 1.38 -11.10
C TRP A 51 -0.07 1.43 -10.68
N MET A 52 0.69 0.35 -10.87
CA MET A 52 2.12 0.32 -10.53
C MET A 52 2.92 1.27 -11.43
N LYS A 53 2.69 1.19 -12.74
CA LYS A 53 3.35 2.07 -13.72
C LYS A 53 2.92 3.53 -13.57
N ASN A 54 1.70 3.77 -13.10
CA ASN A 54 1.23 5.10 -12.77
C ASN A 54 2.00 5.65 -11.57
N ILE A 55 2.13 4.89 -10.49
CA ILE A 55 2.91 5.26 -9.29
C ILE A 55 4.37 5.57 -9.63
N LEU A 56 4.99 4.74 -10.47
CA LEU A 56 6.38 4.96 -10.91
C LEU A 56 6.55 6.25 -11.72
N HIS A 57 5.48 6.79 -12.31
CA HIS A 57 5.50 8.03 -13.07
C HIS A 57 5.06 9.23 -12.23
N ASP A 58 4.04 9.06 -11.40
CA ASP A 58 3.49 10.05 -10.49
C ASP A 58 3.20 9.36 -9.15
N PRO A 59 3.99 9.63 -8.10
CA PRO A 59 3.88 8.92 -6.82
C PRO A 59 2.65 9.34 -6.02
N HIS A 60 1.90 10.35 -6.44
CA HIS A 60 0.68 10.79 -5.77
C HIS A 60 -0.42 9.74 -5.95
N VAL A 61 -0.97 9.30 -4.82
CA VAL A 61 -2.04 8.31 -4.77
C VAL A 61 -3.10 8.72 -3.77
N ILE A 62 -4.30 8.19 -3.95
CA ILE A 62 -5.38 8.34 -2.98
C ILE A 62 -5.81 6.93 -2.55
N VAL A 63 -5.80 6.69 -1.25
CA VAL A 63 -6.33 5.46 -0.65
C VAL A 63 -7.76 5.75 -0.21
N GLU A 64 -8.72 5.13 -0.88
CA GLU A 64 -10.13 5.20 -0.54
C GLU A 64 -10.53 3.95 0.26
N MET A 65 -10.93 4.17 1.51
CA MET A 65 -11.41 3.15 2.42
C MET A 65 -12.81 2.66 2.03
N ILE A 66 -13.23 1.51 2.58
CA ILE A 66 -14.54 0.90 2.26
C ILE A 66 -15.71 1.79 2.71
N ASP A 67 -15.53 2.54 3.80
CA ASP A 67 -16.50 3.51 4.32
C ASP A 67 -16.59 4.80 3.47
N GLY A 68 -15.74 4.96 2.46
CA GLY A 68 -15.71 6.11 1.55
C GLY A 68 -14.72 7.20 1.94
N SER A 69 -14.05 7.09 3.10
CA SER A 69 -12.96 8.00 3.48
C SER A 69 -11.81 7.94 2.47
N ARG A 70 -11.26 9.10 2.12
CA ARG A 70 -10.14 9.24 1.17
C ARG A 70 -8.93 9.83 1.86
N LEU A 71 -7.80 9.16 1.72
CA LEU A 71 -6.52 9.58 2.26
C LEU A 71 -5.57 9.85 1.09
N GLU A 72 -5.08 11.07 0.99
CA GLU A 72 -4.03 11.40 0.06
C GLU A 72 -2.69 10.89 0.58
N GLY A 73 -1.84 10.43 -0.32
CA GLY A 73 -0.55 9.89 0.08
C GLY A 73 0.46 9.81 -1.05
N ILE A 74 1.70 9.55 -0.67
CA ILE A 74 2.83 9.41 -1.57
C ILE A 74 3.29 7.96 -1.57
N ALA A 75 3.25 7.35 -2.75
CA ALA A 75 3.67 5.99 -2.99
C ALA A 75 5.14 5.92 -3.43
N ARG A 76 5.91 5.02 -2.84
CA ARG A 76 7.34 4.80 -3.13
C ARG A 76 7.64 3.32 -3.27
N LEU A 77 8.50 2.97 -4.22
CA LEU A 77 9.01 1.61 -4.36
C LEU A 77 9.94 1.30 -3.19
N VAL A 78 9.65 0.22 -2.48
CA VAL A 78 10.51 -0.30 -1.41
C VAL A 78 11.61 -1.14 -2.06
N ASP A 79 12.85 -0.72 -1.90
CA ASP A 79 14.05 -1.48 -2.29
C ASP A 79 14.58 -2.36 -1.14
N ASP A 80 14.08 -2.15 0.08
CA ASP A 80 14.51 -2.89 1.27
C ASP A 80 13.94 -4.31 1.32
N GLU A 81 14.82 -5.30 1.20
CA GLU A 81 14.46 -6.73 1.21
C GLU A 81 13.84 -7.18 2.55
N SER A 82 14.26 -6.57 3.67
CA SER A 82 13.75 -6.91 5.01
C SER A 82 12.30 -6.47 5.15
N LEU A 83 11.99 -5.24 4.75
CA LEU A 83 10.63 -4.70 4.75
C LEU A 83 9.73 -5.47 3.79
N CYS A 84 10.24 -5.82 2.60
CA CYS A 84 9.53 -6.70 1.67
C CYS A 84 9.14 -8.04 2.31
N ARG A 85 10.04 -8.63 3.10
CA ARG A 85 9.79 -9.88 3.83
C ARG A 85 8.72 -9.70 4.91
N ILE A 86 8.79 -8.63 5.71
CA ILE A 86 7.80 -8.32 6.75
C ILE A 86 6.39 -8.18 6.15
N VAL A 87 6.24 -7.35 5.11
CA VAL A 87 4.97 -7.15 4.42
C VAL A 87 4.43 -8.47 3.84
N SER A 88 5.32 -9.32 3.31
CA SER A 88 4.93 -10.62 2.78
C SER A 88 4.44 -11.57 3.88
N MET A 89 5.12 -11.62 5.03
CA MET A 89 4.73 -12.42 6.21
C MET A 89 3.39 -11.96 6.80
N LEU A 90 3.16 -10.64 6.90
CA LEU A 90 1.88 -10.09 7.37
C LEU A 90 0.72 -10.44 6.43
N LYS A 91 1.01 -10.53 5.12
CA LYS A 91 -0.01 -10.79 4.09
C LYS A 91 -0.29 -12.28 3.88
N TYR A 92 0.68 -13.16 4.14
CA TYR A 92 0.58 -14.60 3.89
C TYR A 92 1.21 -15.41 5.04
N LYS A 93 0.44 -16.32 5.63
CA LYS A 93 0.93 -17.27 6.65
C LYS A 93 1.80 -18.41 6.09
N ASP A 94 2.10 -18.41 4.78
CA ASP A 94 2.75 -19.53 4.08
C ASP A 94 4.09 -19.12 3.42
N ASP A 95 5.16 -19.84 3.78
CA ASP A 95 6.57 -19.53 3.48
C ASP A 95 6.89 -19.50 1.98
N VAL A 96 6.17 -20.28 1.17
CA VAL A 96 6.44 -20.42 -0.28
C VAL A 96 6.08 -19.14 -1.03
N ARG A 97 4.98 -18.49 -0.63
CA ARG A 97 4.55 -17.21 -1.23
C ARG A 97 5.35 -16.03 -0.72
N ALA A 98 6.01 -16.18 0.44
CA ALA A 98 6.84 -15.14 1.03
C ALA A 98 8.17 -14.92 0.27
N ARG A 99 8.72 -15.98 -0.34
CA ARG A 99 10.03 -15.96 -1.03
C ARG A 99 10.01 -15.52 -2.49
N MET A 100 8.84 -15.25 -3.08
CA MET A 100 8.76 -14.78 -4.46
C MET A 100 9.11 -13.28 -4.54
N LYS A 101 10.03 -12.92 -5.46
CA LYS A 101 10.33 -11.51 -5.76
C LYS A 101 9.03 -10.78 -6.08
N ARG A 102 8.69 -9.82 -5.24
CA ARG A 102 7.48 -9.01 -5.33
C ARG A 102 7.90 -7.57 -5.19
N ALA A 103 7.36 -6.73 -6.05
CA ALA A 103 7.51 -5.30 -5.87
C ALA A 103 6.56 -4.87 -4.77
N VAL A 104 7.12 -4.21 -3.75
CA VAL A 104 6.37 -3.64 -2.63
C VAL A 104 6.40 -2.13 -2.79
N ILE A 105 5.23 -1.52 -2.70
CA ILE A 105 5.06 -0.08 -2.66
C ILE A 105 4.66 0.28 -1.25
N GLU A 106 5.41 1.19 -0.64
CA GLU A 106 5.03 1.89 0.57
C GLU A 106 4.20 3.10 0.19
N ILE A 107 3.14 3.37 0.95
CA ILE A 107 2.25 4.52 0.79
C ILE A 107 2.23 5.24 2.14
N GLU A 108 2.77 6.44 2.13
CA GLU A 108 2.74 7.38 3.24
C GLU A 108 1.51 8.26 3.07
N VAL A 109 0.51 8.11 3.94
CA VAL A 109 -0.74 8.88 3.87
C VAL A 109 -0.70 10.08 4.82
N GLU A 110 -1.11 11.25 4.34
CA GLU A 110 -1.28 12.44 5.15
C GLU A 110 -2.63 12.36 5.85
N GLY A 111 -2.65 11.82 7.07
CA GLY A 111 -3.89 11.60 7.82
C GLY A 111 -3.72 10.82 9.12
N ASP A 112 -2.52 10.28 9.40
CA ASP A 112 -2.21 9.65 10.69
C ASP A 112 -1.67 10.66 11.73
N SER A 113 -1.81 11.96 11.46
CA SER A 113 -1.64 12.98 12.50
C SER A 113 -2.87 12.95 13.40
N LYS A 114 -2.81 12.15 14.46
CA LYS A 114 -3.60 12.39 15.66
C LYS A 114 -3.40 13.85 16.08
N GLU A 115 -4.43 14.68 15.95
CA GLU A 115 -4.64 15.82 16.84
C GLU A 115 -5.11 15.32 18.22
#